data_AF-A0A7S2W1S3-F1
#
_entry.id   AF-A0A7S2W1S3-F1
#
_cell.length_a   1.000
_cell.length_b   1.000
_cell.length_c   1.000
_cell.angle_alpha   90.00
_cell.angle_beta   90.00
_cell.angle_gamma   90.00
#
_symmetry.space_group_name_H-M   'P 1'
#
loop_
_entity.id
_entity.type
_entity.pdbx_description
1 polymer ?
#
loop_
_entity_poly.entity_id
_entity_poly.type
_entity_poly.pdbx_seq_one_letter_code
_entity_poly.pdbx_strand_id
1 'polypeptide(L)'
;MLTQQIIDPVCVICAVLFIITNSMGIAIRFKYQDRRHFNYASMTELDPNYIKDEWDFRYDGQTLETVTGLLGAVAWFSLCIPILETSWMLSKGGTKRTGSHAFLCIFTIGSSLVELIAKLMFVGMNNTAEWISSKFTLNDWDGWKTLEVAFIVVRGAMVWVDAFEYFALFLIMTLIGLSVLAENRAEGTSITFDNKWAIFGFVIGISSLIEFSADVLRFVNWGWFSRAALIVSVFNSIIALPIWLLLLGLQLPHVRHAFENSSSVVESESSSSAKTDDKEGGEQPPSGAFQSPETNFQTDAAVTAVGELS
;
A
#
# COMPACT_ATOMS: atom_id res chain seq x y z
N MET A 1 -8.21 -33.51 -17.22
CA MET A 1 -6.85 -32.96 -17.22
C MET A 1 -6.74 -32.01 -16.04
N LEU A 2 -5.94 -32.35 -15.02
CA LEU A 2 -5.56 -31.40 -13.98
C LEU A 2 -4.48 -30.51 -14.60
N THR A 3 -4.87 -29.37 -15.17
CA THR A 3 -3.91 -28.32 -15.52
C THR A 3 -3.15 -27.99 -14.25
N GLN A 4 -1.83 -28.22 -14.29
CA GLN A 4 -0.94 -27.94 -13.17
C GLN A 4 -1.11 -26.45 -12.84
N GLN A 5 -1.77 -26.15 -11.71
CA GLN A 5 -1.96 -24.78 -11.24
C GLN A 5 -0.60 -24.27 -10.77
N ILE A 6 0.09 -23.56 -11.66
CA ILE A 6 1.33 -22.87 -11.33
C ILE A 6 0.92 -21.61 -10.56
N ILE A 7 1.25 -21.57 -9.27
CA ILE A 7 1.05 -20.37 -8.42
C ILE A 7 1.90 -19.25 -8.98
N ASP A 8 1.36 -18.03 -9.07
CA ASP A 8 2.15 -16.87 -9.49
C ASP A 8 3.36 -16.66 -8.55
N PRO A 9 4.59 -16.74 -9.06
CA PRO A 9 5.79 -16.68 -8.23
C PRO A 9 5.97 -15.33 -7.54
N VAL A 10 5.43 -14.23 -8.11
CA VAL A 10 5.54 -12.89 -7.52
C VAL A 10 4.73 -12.82 -6.23
N CYS A 11 3.52 -13.40 -6.22
CA CYS A 11 2.71 -13.50 -5.00
C CYS A 11 3.41 -14.31 -3.90
N VAL A 12 4.09 -15.40 -4.26
CA VAL A 12 4.86 -16.24 -3.31
C VAL A 12 6.04 -15.46 -2.73
N ILE A 13 6.83 -14.80 -3.58
CA ILE A 13 7.96 -13.98 -3.14
C ILE A 13 7.48 -12.87 -2.20
N CYS A 14 6.40 -12.16 -2.57
CA CYS A 14 5.81 -11.12 -1.75
C CYS A 14 5.35 -11.65 -0.39
N ALA A 15 4.65 -12.79 -0.35
CA ALA A 15 4.22 -13.44 0.88
C ALA A 15 5.41 -13.82 1.79
N VAL A 16 6.47 -14.40 1.22
CA VAL A 16 7.68 -14.77 1.97
C VAL A 16 8.39 -13.53 2.53
N LEU A 17 8.52 -12.48 1.72
CA LEU A 17 9.13 -11.22 2.16
C LEU A 17 8.36 -10.60 3.34
N PHE A 18 7.03 -10.54 3.27
CA PHE A 18 6.21 -10.06 4.38
C PHE A 18 6.37 -10.94 5.63
N ILE A 19 6.39 -12.27 5.50
CA ILE A 19 6.57 -13.16 6.66
C ILE A 19 7.92 -12.90 7.33
N ILE A 20 9.02 -12.86 6.55
CA ILE A 20 10.37 -12.66 7.08
C ILE A 20 10.48 -11.30 7.76
N THR A 21 10.13 -10.23 7.05
CA THR A 21 10.22 -8.87 7.57
C THR A 21 9.38 -8.68 8.83
N ASN A 22 8.11 -9.10 8.82
CA ASN A 22 7.24 -8.89 9.98
C ASN A 22 7.66 -9.75 11.17
N SER A 23 8.15 -10.97 10.93
CA SER A 23 8.69 -11.81 12.01
C SER A 23 9.92 -11.16 12.66
N MET A 24 10.84 -10.60 11.85
CA MET A 24 11.98 -9.85 12.37
C MET A 24 11.52 -8.61 13.13
N GLY A 25 10.61 -7.81 12.56
CA GLY A 25 10.06 -6.60 13.20
C GLY A 25 9.34 -6.87 14.52
N ILE A 26 8.69 -8.02 14.65
CA ILE A 26 8.09 -8.47 15.91
C ILE A 26 9.15 -8.92 16.91
N ALA A 27 10.20 -9.64 16.49
CA ALA A 27 11.31 -10.05 17.36
C ALA A 27 12.07 -8.84 17.95
N ILE A 28 12.58 -7.95 17.09
CA ILE A 28 12.26 -6.51 17.13
C ILE A 28 11.64 -5.93 18.42
N ARG A 29 10.34 -5.72 18.31
CA ARG A 29 9.46 -5.17 19.33
C ARG A 29 9.52 -5.96 20.64
N PHE A 30 9.64 -7.29 20.61
CA PHE A 30 9.78 -8.11 21.80
C PHE A 30 11.09 -7.84 22.56
N LYS A 31 12.23 -7.74 21.86
CA LYS A 31 13.52 -7.33 22.46
C LYS A 31 13.37 -5.98 23.17
N TYR A 32 12.59 -5.07 22.60
CA TYR A 32 12.34 -3.76 23.20
C TYR A 32 11.31 -3.75 24.32
N GLN A 33 10.38 -4.69 24.35
CA GLN A 33 9.45 -4.85 25.47
C GLN A 33 10.12 -5.51 26.68
N ASP A 34 11.08 -6.42 26.46
CA ASP A 34 11.85 -7.07 27.53
C ASP A 34 13.02 -6.21 28.05
N ARG A 35 12.97 -4.89 27.84
CA ARG A 35 13.94 -3.96 28.43
C ARG A 35 13.79 -3.91 29.95
N ARG A 36 14.46 -4.83 30.65
CA ARG A 36 14.45 -4.93 32.12
C ARG A 36 14.94 -3.67 32.84
N HIS A 37 15.70 -2.83 32.14
CA HIS A 37 16.29 -1.62 32.70
C HIS A 37 15.48 -0.35 32.41
N PHE A 38 14.30 -0.44 31.78
CA PHE A 38 13.52 0.77 31.46
C PHE A 38 13.03 1.47 32.74
N ASN A 39 13.57 2.65 33.02
CA ASN A 39 13.16 3.51 34.12
C ASN A 39 12.46 4.76 33.58
N TYR A 40 11.13 4.79 33.70
CA TYR A 40 10.31 5.89 33.19
C TYR A 40 10.65 7.24 33.85
N ALA A 41 11.00 7.24 35.14
CA ALA A 41 11.36 8.46 35.86
C ALA A 41 12.65 9.05 35.30
N SER A 42 13.71 8.25 35.20
CA SER A 42 15.01 8.68 34.63
C SER A 42 14.89 9.14 33.17
N MET A 43 14.04 8.49 32.38
CA MET A 43 13.74 8.91 31.00
C MET A 43 13.06 10.29 30.95
N THR A 44 12.08 10.53 31.85
CA THR A 44 11.34 11.79 31.89
C THR A 44 12.19 12.95 32.42
N GLU A 45 13.08 12.67 33.37
CA GLU A 45 14.07 13.62 33.89
C GLU A 45 15.22 13.87 32.91
N LEU A 46 15.29 13.12 31.81
CA LEU A 46 16.36 13.14 30.82
C LEU A 46 17.74 13.01 31.47
N ASP A 47 17.89 12.04 32.39
CA ASP A 47 19.17 11.77 33.05
C ASP A 47 20.24 11.37 32.01
N PRO A 48 21.35 12.11 31.86
CA PRO A 48 22.34 11.84 30.82
C PRO A 48 22.98 10.45 30.91
N ASN A 49 23.16 9.91 32.12
CA ASN A 49 23.76 8.58 32.30
C ASN A 49 22.81 7.49 31.78
N TYR A 50 21.54 7.57 32.19
CA TYR A 50 20.50 6.68 31.68
C TYR A 50 20.33 6.79 30.16
N ILE A 51 20.31 8.01 29.60
CA ILE A 51 20.21 8.23 28.16
C ILE A 51 21.39 7.56 27.44
N LYS A 52 22.61 7.72 27.95
CA LYS A 52 23.80 7.11 27.35
C LYS A 52 23.70 5.58 27.31
N ASP A 53 23.33 4.95 28.42
CA ASP A 53 23.15 3.49 28.49
C ASP A 53 22.06 3.02 27.51
N GLU A 54 21.00 3.81 27.36
CA GLU A 54 19.92 3.56 26.41
C GLU A 54 20.35 3.72 24.94
N TRP A 55 21.25 4.66 24.63
CA TRP A 55 21.87 4.77 23.30
C TRP A 55 22.76 3.57 22.99
N ASP A 56 23.58 3.12 23.95
CA ASP A 56 24.41 1.92 23.80
C ASP A 56 23.55 0.69 23.46
N PHE A 57 22.42 0.51 24.15
CA PHE A 57 21.48 -0.56 23.86
C PHE A 57 20.82 -0.44 22.47
N ARG A 58 20.57 0.78 21.97
CA ARG A 58 20.04 1.00 20.60
C ARG A 58 21.07 0.63 19.54
N TYR A 59 22.35 0.93 19.76
CA TYR A 59 23.42 0.56 18.82
C TYR A 59 23.46 -0.94 18.57
N ASP A 60 23.29 -1.75 19.61
CA ASP A 60 23.23 -3.21 19.50
C ASP A 60 22.06 -3.73 18.64
N GLY A 61 21.01 -2.93 18.45
CA GLY A 61 19.82 -3.28 17.66
C GLY A 61 19.76 -2.67 16.27
N GLN A 62 20.53 -1.59 16.03
CA GLN A 62 20.34 -0.71 14.87
C GLN A 62 20.51 -1.44 13.53
N THR A 63 21.52 -2.29 13.38
CA THR A 63 21.74 -3.02 12.12
C THR A 63 20.53 -3.91 11.78
N LEU A 64 19.97 -4.59 12.78
CA LEU A 64 18.84 -5.48 12.58
C LEU A 64 17.57 -4.68 12.23
N GLU A 65 17.35 -3.53 12.88
CA GLU A 65 16.26 -2.62 12.54
C GLU A 65 16.38 -2.08 11.11
N THR A 66 17.57 -1.63 10.71
CA THR A 66 17.83 -1.12 9.37
C THR A 66 17.57 -2.18 8.31
N VAL A 67 18.10 -3.40 8.49
CA VAL A 67 17.87 -4.50 7.55
C VAL A 67 16.39 -4.87 7.48
N THR A 68 15.71 -4.93 8.63
CA THR A 68 14.26 -5.20 8.68
C THR A 68 13.47 -4.12 7.95
N GLY A 69 13.78 -2.84 8.19
CA GLY A 69 13.12 -1.73 7.51
C GLY A 69 13.31 -1.77 5.99
N LEU A 70 14.54 -2.00 5.52
CA LEU A 70 14.82 -2.11 4.08
C LEU A 70 14.12 -3.31 3.43
N LEU A 71 14.11 -4.48 4.09
CA LEU A 71 13.34 -5.64 3.61
C LEU A 71 11.84 -5.36 3.59
N GLY A 72 11.32 -4.59 4.54
CA GLY A 72 9.93 -4.14 4.56
C GLY A 72 9.59 -3.25 3.37
N ALA A 73 10.42 -2.26 3.07
CA ALA A 73 10.25 -1.42 1.88
C ALA A 73 10.26 -2.25 0.59
N VAL A 74 11.13 -3.26 0.48
CA VAL A 74 11.15 -4.19 -0.67
C VAL A 74 9.89 -5.04 -0.73
N ALA A 75 9.37 -5.52 0.41
CA ALA A 75 8.12 -6.28 0.47
C ALA A 75 6.93 -5.44 -0.04
N TRP A 76 6.81 -4.20 0.41
CA TRP A 76 5.81 -3.23 -0.04
C TRP A 76 5.91 -2.91 -1.52
N PHE A 77 7.13 -2.66 -2.01
CA PHE A 77 7.32 -2.43 -3.44
C PHE A 77 6.96 -3.67 -4.27
N SER A 78 7.28 -4.87 -3.79
CA SER A 78 6.90 -6.13 -4.43
C SER A 78 5.38 -6.35 -4.44
N LEU A 79 4.66 -5.86 -3.42
CA LEU A 79 3.20 -5.92 -3.34
C LEU A 79 2.52 -5.12 -4.46
N CYS A 80 3.18 -4.09 -5.00
CA CYS A 80 2.60 -3.31 -6.09
C CYS A 80 2.26 -4.17 -7.30
N ILE A 81 3.11 -5.14 -7.65
CA ILE A 81 2.95 -5.95 -8.86
C ILE A 81 1.63 -6.73 -8.86
N PRO A 82 1.34 -7.62 -7.89
CA PRO A 82 0.09 -8.39 -7.91
C PRO A 82 -1.15 -7.52 -7.73
N ILE A 83 -1.05 -6.40 -7.01
CA ILE A 83 -2.18 -5.48 -6.80
C ILE A 83 -2.51 -4.70 -8.08
N LEU A 84 -1.50 -4.20 -8.80
CA LEU A 84 -1.67 -3.52 -10.08
C LEU A 84 -2.21 -4.48 -11.14
N GLU A 85 -1.72 -5.71 -11.17
CA GLU A 85 -2.24 -6.75 -12.07
C GLU A 85 -3.71 -7.06 -11.78
N THR A 86 -4.06 -7.25 -10.51
CA THR A 86 -5.45 -7.46 -10.08
C THR A 86 -6.33 -6.28 -10.49
N SER A 87 -5.85 -5.05 -10.29
CA SER A 87 -6.56 -3.83 -10.68
C SER A 87 -6.79 -3.75 -12.19
N TRP A 88 -5.76 -4.07 -12.98
CA TRP A 88 -5.85 -4.09 -14.45
C TRP A 88 -6.91 -5.09 -14.93
N MET A 89 -6.90 -6.31 -14.38
CA MET A 89 -7.87 -7.36 -14.73
C MET A 89 -9.30 -6.96 -14.34
N LEU A 90 -9.51 -6.47 -13.11
CA LEU A 90 -10.82 -6.02 -12.63
C LEU A 90 -11.36 -4.82 -13.45
N SER A 91 -10.47 -3.96 -13.95
CA SER A 91 -10.84 -2.85 -14.82
C SER A 91 -11.16 -3.26 -16.27
N LYS A 92 -10.99 -4.55 -16.61
CA LYS A 92 -11.04 -5.10 -17.96
C LYS A 92 -10.16 -4.30 -18.94
N GLY A 93 -8.90 -4.08 -18.56
CA GLY A 93 -7.95 -3.29 -19.33
C GLY A 93 -8.27 -1.80 -19.40
N GLY A 94 -8.86 -1.24 -18.34
CA GLY A 94 -9.19 0.19 -18.24
C GLY A 94 -10.51 0.59 -18.91
N THR A 95 -11.37 -0.36 -19.26
CA THR A 95 -12.66 -0.06 -19.91
C THR A 95 -13.80 0.13 -18.91
N LYS A 96 -13.70 -0.43 -17.69
CA LYS A 96 -14.73 -0.33 -16.65
C LYS A 96 -14.17 0.23 -15.35
N ARG A 97 -14.96 1.11 -14.71
CA ARG A 97 -14.69 1.70 -13.37
C ARG A 97 -13.26 2.23 -13.21
N THR A 98 -12.75 2.90 -14.23
CA THR A 98 -11.39 3.45 -14.26
C THR A 98 -11.02 4.26 -13.02
N GLY A 99 -11.96 5.02 -12.47
CA GLY A 99 -11.73 5.83 -11.26
C GLY A 99 -11.30 5.00 -10.05
N SER A 100 -12.04 3.95 -9.67
CA SER A 100 -11.70 3.15 -8.48
C SER A 100 -10.37 2.41 -8.65
N HIS A 101 -10.09 1.93 -9.86
CA HIS A 101 -8.84 1.27 -10.20
C HIS A 101 -7.65 2.24 -10.22
N ALA A 102 -7.86 3.48 -10.69
CA ALA A 102 -6.85 4.54 -10.62
C ALA A 102 -6.52 4.90 -9.17
N PHE A 103 -7.53 5.06 -8.30
CA PHE A 103 -7.31 5.28 -6.87
C PHE A 103 -6.54 4.13 -6.22
N LEU A 104 -6.90 2.88 -6.54
CA LEU A 104 -6.18 1.69 -6.06
C LEU A 104 -4.70 1.74 -6.48
N CYS A 105 -4.40 2.06 -7.74
CA CYS A 105 -3.02 2.21 -8.22
C CYS A 105 -2.27 3.34 -7.48
N ILE A 106 -2.91 4.49 -7.30
CA ILE A 106 -2.34 5.65 -6.59
C ILE A 106 -2.00 5.29 -5.14
N PHE A 107 -2.94 4.66 -4.41
CA PHE A 107 -2.69 4.27 -3.03
C PHE A 107 -1.61 3.20 -2.92
N THR A 108 -1.58 2.23 -3.84
CA THR A 108 -0.59 1.15 -3.83
C THR A 108 0.82 1.66 -4.08
N ILE A 109 1.01 2.45 -5.15
CA ILE A 109 2.31 3.02 -5.50
C ILE A 109 2.73 4.09 -4.48
N GLY A 110 1.79 4.95 -4.11
CA GLY A 110 2.01 6.04 -3.16
C GLY A 110 2.44 5.53 -1.79
N SER A 111 1.72 4.55 -1.23
CA SER A 111 2.09 3.94 0.07
C SER A 111 3.46 3.26 0.02
N SER A 112 3.76 2.51 -1.05
CA SER A 112 5.05 1.84 -1.21
C SER A 112 6.21 2.82 -1.34
N LEU A 113 6.00 3.96 -2.03
CA LEU A 113 7.00 5.01 -2.14
C LEU A 113 7.20 5.75 -0.80
N VAL A 114 6.10 6.08 -0.11
CA VAL A 114 6.15 6.71 1.21
C VAL A 114 6.90 5.82 2.20
N GLU A 115 6.62 4.52 2.22
CA GLU A 115 7.33 3.54 3.06
C GLU A 115 8.82 3.50 2.73
N LEU A 116 9.19 3.41 1.45
CA LEU A 116 10.60 3.43 1.04
C LEU A 116 11.32 4.70 1.53
N ILE A 117 10.72 5.87 1.30
CA ILE A 117 11.29 7.16 1.74
C ILE A 117 11.40 7.19 3.26
N ALA A 118 10.38 6.73 3.98
CA ALA A 118 10.35 6.69 5.43
C ALA A 118 11.49 5.82 5.98
N LYS A 119 11.70 4.61 5.44
CA LYS A 119 12.80 3.75 5.91
C LYS A 119 14.17 4.31 5.54
N LEU A 120 14.33 4.97 4.39
CA LEU A 120 15.57 5.67 4.06
C LEU A 120 15.84 6.85 5.02
N MET A 121 14.81 7.62 5.37
CA MET A 121 14.90 8.68 6.36
C MET A 121 15.26 8.13 7.74
N PHE A 122 14.64 7.01 8.15
CA PHE A 122 14.95 6.33 9.41
C PHE A 122 16.40 5.88 9.48
N VAL A 123 16.93 5.29 8.40
CA VAL A 123 18.35 4.91 8.30
C VAL A 123 19.26 6.13 8.38
N GLY A 124 18.95 7.19 7.63
CA GLY A 124 19.72 8.44 7.67
C GLY A 124 19.73 9.09 9.06
N MET A 125 18.57 9.09 9.73
CA MET A 125 18.43 9.57 11.11
C MET A 125 19.30 8.75 12.07
N ASN A 126 19.21 7.43 12.04
CA ASN A 126 19.98 6.57 12.94
C ASN A 126 21.49 6.72 12.72
N ASN A 127 21.96 6.75 11.47
CA ASN A 127 23.37 6.97 11.16
C ASN A 127 23.86 8.36 11.64
N THR A 128 23.02 9.39 11.48
CA THR A 128 23.35 10.74 11.96
C THR A 128 23.40 10.80 13.48
N ALA A 129 22.45 10.15 14.16
CA ALA A 129 22.41 10.08 15.61
C ALA A 129 23.61 9.31 16.19
N GLU A 130 23.97 8.19 15.56
CA GLU A 130 25.19 7.43 15.86
C GLU A 130 26.43 8.30 15.73
N TRP A 131 26.57 9.00 14.61
CA TRP A 131 27.69 9.89 14.37
C TRP A 131 27.78 11.02 15.42
N ILE A 132 26.66 11.67 15.73
CA ILE A 132 26.61 12.72 16.75
C ILE A 132 27.02 12.17 18.12
N SER A 133 26.40 11.08 18.58
CA SER A 133 26.67 10.53 19.90
C SER A 133 28.11 10.04 20.09
N SER A 134 28.75 9.55 19.01
CA SER A 134 30.07 8.93 19.07
C SER A 134 31.21 9.91 18.82
N LYS A 135 30.98 10.99 18.06
CA LYS A 135 32.01 11.94 17.65
C LYS A 135 31.96 13.30 18.35
N PHE A 136 30.80 13.69 18.87
CA PHE A 136 30.64 15.01 19.47
C PHE A 136 30.79 14.93 21.00
N THR A 137 31.39 15.97 21.59
CA THR A 137 31.43 16.10 23.05
C THR A 137 30.05 16.57 23.54
N LEU A 138 29.25 15.64 24.05
CA LEU A 138 27.87 15.91 24.50
C LEU A 138 27.75 16.31 25.99
N ASN A 139 28.87 16.28 26.74
CA ASN A 139 28.87 16.47 28.19
C ASN A 139 28.79 17.96 28.61
N ASP A 140 29.20 18.88 27.75
CA ASP A 140 29.44 20.28 28.15
C ASP A 140 28.20 21.20 27.99
N TRP A 141 27.12 20.74 27.35
CA TRP A 141 26.00 21.61 26.93
C TRP A 141 24.62 20.93 26.92
N ASP A 142 24.37 19.96 27.80
CA ASP A 142 23.13 19.13 27.78
C ASP A 142 22.92 18.39 26.44
N GLY A 143 23.99 18.13 25.68
CA GLY A 143 23.94 17.56 24.33
C GLY A 143 23.21 16.23 24.25
N TRP A 144 23.31 15.38 25.29
CA TRP A 144 22.56 14.12 25.38
C TRP A 144 21.05 14.34 25.45
N LYS A 145 20.60 15.35 26.22
CA LYS A 145 19.17 15.67 26.35
C LYS A 145 18.64 16.23 25.03
N THR A 146 19.37 17.14 24.40
CA THR A 146 19.00 17.70 23.10
C THR A 146 18.93 16.62 22.03
N LEU A 147 19.90 15.71 21.98
CA LEU A 147 19.90 14.57 21.06
C LEU A 147 18.69 13.68 21.30
N GLU A 148 18.38 13.33 22.56
CA GLU A 148 17.25 12.46 22.88
C GLU A 148 15.91 13.09 22.52
N VAL A 149 15.70 14.37 22.85
CA VAL A 149 14.47 15.09 22.49
C VAL A 149 14.30 15.16 20.97
N ALA A 150 15.36 15.49 20.23
CA ALA A 150 15.33 15.51 18.77
C ALA A 150 15.01 14.12 18.20
N PHE A 151 15.62 13.07 18.73
CA PHE A 151 15.37 11.69 18.32
C PHE A 151 13.91 11.26 18.58
N ILE A 152 13.35 11.59 19.76
CA ILE A 152 11.95 11.31 20.10
C ILE A 152 11.01 12.01 19.12
N VAL A 153 11.26 13.29 18.80
CA VAL A 153 10.42 14.06 17.86
C VAL A 153 10.41 13.40 16.47
N VAL A 154 11.58 13.06 15.94
CA VAL A 154 11.65 12.42 14.61
C VAL A 154 11.02 11.02 14.64
N ARG A 155 11.24 10.23 15.70
CA ARG A 155 10.59 8.92 15.87
C ARG A 155 9.07 9.05 15.97
N GLY A 156 8.56 10.10 16.63
CA GLY A 156 7.14 10.41 16.69
C GLY A 156 6.54 10.68 15.31
N ALA A 157 7.26 11.39 14.43
CA ALA A 157 6.86 11.59 13.04
C ALA A 157 6.82 10.27 12.25
N MET A 158 7.80 9.38 12.46
CA MET A 158 7.83 8.06 11.83
C MET A 158 6.63 7.19 12.20
N VAL A 159 6.15 7.26 13.44
CA VAL A 159 4.93 6.52 13.87
C VAL A 159 3.70 6.92 13.04
N TRP A 160 3.57 8.18 12.65
CA TRP A 160 2.47 8.62 11.79
C TRP A 160 2.57 8.04 10.38
N VAL A 161 3.79 7.94 9.84
CA VAL A 161 4.02 7.35 8.53
C VAL A 161 3.70 5.85 8.56
N ASP A 162 4.18 5.14 9.58
CA ASP A 162 3.85 3.73 9.79
C ASP A 162 2.33 3.52 9.99
N ALA A 163 1.63 4.44 10.69
CA ALA A 163 0.18 4.36 10.84
C ALA A 163 -0.54 4.54 9.48
N PHE A 164 -0.07 5.49 8.67
CA PHE A 164 -0.65 5.75 7.34
C PHE A 164 -0.55 4.55 6.40
N GLU A 165 0.47 3.70 6.54
CA GLU A 165 0.61 2.43 5.82
C GLU A 165 -0.61 1.52 6.02
N TYR A 166 -1.04 1.31 7.28
CA TYR A 166 -2.22 0.50 7.59
C TYR A 166 -3.52 1.14 7.09
N PHE A 167 -3.59 2.47 7.10
CA PHE A 167 -4.72 3.17 6.51
C PHE A 167 -4.78 2.99 4.99
N ALA A 168 -3.63 3.07 4.29
CA ALA A 168 -3.54 2.81 2.87
C ALA A 168 -3.91 1.34 2.55
N LEU A 169 -3.45 0.38 3.35
CA LEU A 169 -3.81 -1.03 3.21
C LEU A 169 -5.32 -1.25 3.38
N PHE A 170 -5.96 -0.59 4.34
CA PHE A 170 -7.41 -0.60 4.50
C PHE A 170 -8.13 -0.14 3.23
N LEU A 171 -7.69 0.97 2.63
CA LEU A 171 -8.29 1.51 1.41
C LEU A 171 -8.07 0.57 0.22
N ILE A 172 -6.84 0.05 0.03
CA ILE A 172 -6.51 -0.89 -1.05
C ILE A 172 -7.39 -2.14 -0.96
N MET A 173 -7.44 -2.77 0.21
CA MET A 173 -8.23 -3.99 0.43
C MET A 173 -9.73 -3.75 0.25
N THR A 174 -10.23 -2.61 0.72
CA THR A 174 -11.64 -2.23 0.56
C THR A 174 -11.98 -2.00 -0.91
N LEU A 175 -11.14 -1.28 -1.65
CA LEU A 175 -11.37 -1.01 -3.07
C LEU A 175 -11.33 -2.30 -3.91
N ILE A 176 -10.42 -3.23 -3.62
CA ILE A 176 -10.39 -4.55 -4.25
C ILE A 176 -11.69 -5.31 -3.95
N GLY A 177 -12.07 -5.40 -2.67
CA GLY A 177 -13.28 -6.11 -2.25
C GLY A 177 -14.54 -5.55 -2.91
N LEU A 178 -14.72 -4.23 -2.91
CA LEU A 178 -15.84 -3.56 -3.58
C LEU A 178 -15.83 -3.78 -5.10
N SER A 179 -14.65 -3.77 -5.73
CA SER A 179 -14.52 -4.01 -7.17
C SER A 179 -14.96 -5.43 -7.55
N VAL A 180 -14.51 -6.44 -6.80
CA VAL A 180 -14.89 -7.84 -7.01
C VAL A 180 -16.40 -8.05 -6.79
N LEU A 181 -16.94 -7.53 -5.68
CA LEU A 181 -18.37 -7.64 -5.38
C LEU A 181 -19.23 -6.98 -6.46
N ALA A 182 -18.79 -5.83 -6.95
CA ALA A 182 -19.54 -5.08 -7.94
C ALA A 182 -19.38 -5.67 -9.35
N GLU A 183 -18.32 -6.43 -9.64
CA GLU A 183 -18.21 -7.26 -10.84
C GLU A 183 -19.12 -8.51 -10.75
N ASN A 184 -19.11 -9.21 -9.61
CA ASN A 184 -19.96 -10.38 -9.39
C ASN A 184 -21.47 -10.07 -9.44
N ARG A 185 -21.87 -8.82 -9.15
CA ARG A 185 -23.26 -8.35 -9.33
C ARG A 185 -23.63 -8.01 -10.78
N ALA A 186 -22.64 -7.70 -11.62
CA ALA A 186 -22.88 -7.44 -13.03
C ALA A 186 -23.01 -8.80 -13.74
N GLU A 187 -24.20 -9.39 -13.63
CA GLU A 187 -24.55 -10.71 -14.19
C GLU A 187 -24.04 -10.85 -15.64
N GLY A 188 -23.24 -11.89 -15.90
CA GLY A 188 -22.84 -12.27 -17.26
C GLY A 188 -21.35 -12.27 -17.58
N THR A 189 -20.46 -11.89 -16.66
CA THR A 189 -19.01 -11.97 -16.91
C THR A 189 -18.40 -13.21 -16.27
N SER A 190 -17.87 -14.13 -17.09
CA SER A 190 -17.22 -15.39 -16.70
C SER A 190 -15.84 -15.24 -16.06
N ILE A 191 -15.32 -14.02 -15.98
CA ILE A 191 -13.99 -13.71 -15.46
C ILE A 191 -14.18 -13.05 -14.10
N THR A 192 -14.25 -13.82 -13.01
CA THR A 192 -14.36 -13.22 -11.67
C THR A 192 -13.45 -13.90 -10.66
N PHE A 193 -12.85 -13.06 -9.81
CA PHE A 193 -12.19 -13.52 -8.59
C PHE A 193 -13.21 -14.08 -7.60
N ASP A 194 -12.79 -15.03 -6.76
CA ASP A 194 -13.68 -15.64 -5.77
C ASP A 194 -14.15 -14.61 -4.74
N ASN A 195 -15.47 -14.56 -4.50
CA ASN A 195 -16.09 -13.74 -3.47
C ASN A 195 -15.50 -14.00 -2.08
N LYS A 196 -15.14 -15.26 -1.76
CA LYS A 196 -14.56 -15.60 -0.45
C LYS A 196 -13.22 -14.93 -0.23
N TRP A 197 -12.39 -14.87 -1.27
CA TRP A 197 -11.10 -14.18 -1.24
C TRP A 197 -11.27 -12.67 -1.08
N ALA A 198 -12.24 -12.07 -1.78
CA ALA A 198 -12.56 -10.65 -1.63
C ALA A 198 -13.06 -10.31 -0.21
N ILE A 199 -13.94 -11.14 0.36
CA ILE A 199 -14.41 -10.99 1.74
C ILE A 199 -13.24 -11.12 2.73
N PHE A 200 -12.32 -12.07 2.50
CA PHE A 200 -11.14 -12.21 3.34
C PHE A 200 -10.24 -10.96 3.26
N GLY A 201 -10.07 -10.38 2.08
CA GLY A 201 -9.41 -9.08 1.91
C GLY A 201 -10.09 -7.96 2.69
N PHE A 202 -11.42 -7.91 2.69
CA PHE A 202 -12.18 -6.93 3.47
C PHE A 202 -11.98 -7.08 4.99
N VAL A 203 -11.88 -8.31 5.50
CA VAL A 203 -11.55 -8.58 6.91
C VAL A 203 -10.15 -8.06 7.26
N ILE A 204 -9.18 -8.25 6.37
CA ILE A 204 -7.83 -7.67 6.52
C ILE A 204 -7.93 -6.15 6.54
N GLY A 205 -8.65 -5.55 5.60
CA GLY A 205 -8.84 -4.10 5.56
C GLY A 205 -9.41 -3.53 6.86
N ILE A 206 -10.50 -4.09 7.38
CA ILE A 206 -11.07 -3.66 8.68
C ILE A 206 -10.04 -3.80 9.81
N SER A 207 -9.31 -4.92 9.82
CA SER A 207 -8.28 -5.16 10.82
C SER A 207 -7.14 -4.13 10.72
N SER A 208 -6.76 -3.70 9.51
CA SER A 208 -5.78 -2.61 9.31
C SER A 208 -6.32 -1.25 9.77
N LEU A 209 -7.62 -0.99 9.65
CA LEU A 209 -8.23 0.23 10.21
C LEU A 209 -8.18 0.24 11.75
N ILE A 210 -8.39 -0.92 12.38
CA ILE A 210 -8.23 -1.08 13.84
C ILE A 210 -6.77 -0.84 14.23
N GLU A 211 -5.82 -1.36 13.45
CA GLU A 211 -4.39 -1.15 13.68
C GLU A 211 -3.99 0.32 13.58
N PHE A 212 -4.39 1.00 12.50
CA PHE A 212 -4.23 2.45 12.35
C PHE A 212 -4.79 3.23 13.55
N SER A 213 -6.02 2.88 13.97
CA SER A 213 -6.66 3.53 15.11
C SER A 213 -5.89 3.30 16.40
N ALA A 214 -5.38 2.08 16.62
CA ALA A 214 -4.56 1.75 17.77
C ALA A 214 -3.24 2.53 17.75
N ASP A 215 -2.59 2.67 16.59
CA ASP A 215 -1.36 3.45 16.44
C ASP A 215 -1.56 4.93 16.77
N VAL A 216 -2.64 5.54 16.28
CA VAL A 216 -3.00 6.93 16.63
C VAL A 216 -3.34 7.07 18.13
N LEU A 217 -4.04 6.10 18.71
CA LEU A 217 -4.44 6.15 20.11
C LEU A 217 -3.30 5.85 21.09
N ARG A 218 -2.12 5.40 20.62
CA ARG A 218 -0.91 5.25 21.47
C ARG A 218 -0.51 6.55 22.16
N PHE A 219 -0.84 7.71 21.60
CA PHE A 219 -0.60 9.01 22.22
C PHE A 219 -1.47 9.25 23.48
N VAL A 220 -2.60 8.54 23.61
CA VAL A 220 -3.49 8.62 24.78
C VAL A 220 -3.07 7.64 25.86
N ASN A 221 -2.87 6.36 25.49
CA ASN A 221 -2.41 5.33 26.43
C ASN A 221 -1.46 4.36 25.73
N TRP A 222 -0.16 4.67 25.82
CA TRP A 222 0.89 3.88 25.17
C TRP A 222 0.80 2.39 25.50
N GLY A 223 0.67 2.02 26.77
CA GLY A 223 0.73 0.62 27.21
C GLY A 223 -0.38 -0.27 26.62
N TRP A 224 -1.64 0.17 26.69
CA TRP A 224 -2.76 -0.63 26.20
C TRP A 224 -2.79 -0.68 24.66
N PHE A 225 -2.69 0.49 24.02
CA PHE A 225 -2.79 0.59 22.56
C PHE A 225 -1.57 -0.03 21.84
N SER A 226 -0.36 0.00 22.42
CA SER A 226 0.79 -0.71 21.86
C SER A 226 0.62 -2.24 21.88
N ARG A 227 0.01 -2.80 22.93
CA ARG A 227 -0.28 -4.25 23.00
C ARG A 227 -1.38 -4.64 22.01
N ALA A 228 -2.45 -3.85 21.95
CA ALA A 228 -3.53 -4.08 21.00
C ALA A 228 -3.03 -4.05 19.55
N ALA A 229 -2.28 -3.01 19.19
CA ALA A 229 -1.67 -2.88 17.88
C ALA A 229 -0.71 -4.05 17.58
N LEU A 230 0.12 -4.49 18.53
CA LEU A 230 0.99 -5.66 18.33
C LEU A 230 0.20 -6.92 17.97
N ILE A 231 -0.89 -7.21 18.69
CA ILE A 231 -1.72 -8.40 18.45
C ILE A 231 -2.34 -8.35 17.05
N VAL A 232 -2.91 -7.19 16.69
CA VAL A 232 -3.53 -7.00 15.37
C VAL A 232 -2.48 -7.09 14.25
N SER A 233 -1.30 -6.51 14.46
CA SER A 233 -0.16 -6.57 13.52
C SER A 233 0.31 -8.01 13.26
N VAL A 234 0.41 -8.83 14.30
CA VAL A 234 0.77 -10.26 14.17
C VAL A 234 -0.28 -10.98 13.30
N PHE A 235 -1.56 -10.76 13.57
CA PHE A 235 -2.63 -11.38 12.80
C PHE A 235 -2.62 -10.92 11.34
N ASN A 236 -2.58 -9.61 11.09
CA ASN A 236 -2.63 -9.04 9.75
C ASN A 236 -1.40 -9.39 8.92
N SER A 237 -0.21 -9.10 9.45
CA SER A 237 1.00 -9.00 8.64
C SER A 237 1.77 -10.33 8.54
N ILE A 238 1.66 -11.22 9.54
CA ILE A 238 2.30 -12.56 9.49
C ILE A 238 1.34 -13.61 8.91
N ILE A 239 0.06 -13.53 9.23
CA ILE A 239 -0.89 -14.62 8.94
C ILE A 239 -1.81 -14.23 7.78
N ALA A 240 -2.62 -13.18 7.95
CA ALA A 240 -3.73 -12.93 7.05
C ALA A 240 -3.27 -12.45 5.66
N LEU A 241 -2.39 -11.45 5.58
CA LEU A 241 -1.90 -10.89 4.34
C LEU A 241 -1.09 -11.90 3.50
N PRO A 242 -0.13 -12.67 4.06
CA PRO A 242 0.59 -13.69 3.29
C PRO A 242 -0.34 -14.79 2.77
N ILE A 243 -1.31 -15.26 3.56
CA ILE A 243 -2.30 -16.25 3.09
C ILE A 243 -3.15 -15.64 1.97
N TRP A 244 -3.59 -14.39 2.11
CA TRP A 244 -4.36 -13.69 1.08
C TRP A 244 -3.59 -13.55 -0.23
N LEU A 245 -2.28 -13.27 -0.16
CA LEU A 245 -1.39 -13.21 -1.32
C LEU A 245 -1.20 -14.58 -2.00
N LEU A 246 -1.06 -15.65 -1.23
CA LEU A 246 -0.97 -17.00 -1.79
C LEU A 246 -2.27 -17.40 -2.50
N LEU A 247 -3.43 -17.04 -1.94
CA LEU A 247 -4.73 -17.24 -2.58
C LEU A 247 -4.87 -16.41 -3.86
N LEU A 248 -4.37 -15.17 -3.85
CA LEU A 248 -4.33 -14.34 -5.05
C LEU A 248 -3.44 -14.98 -6.13
N GLY A 249 -2.26 -15.49 -5.76
CA GLY A 249 -1.34 -16.17 -6.68
C GLY A 249 -1.91 -17.43 -7.30
N LEU A 250 -2.89 -18.08 -6.66
CA LEU A 250 -3.64 -19.20 -7.24
C LEU A 250 -4.72 -18.74 -8.24
N GLN A 251 -5.32 -17.57 -8.02
CA GLN A 251 -6.40 -17.04 -8.85
C GLN A 251 -5.90 -16.28 -10.08
N LEU A 252 -4.79 -15.54 -9.95
CA LEU A 252 -4.25 -14.68 -11.02
C LEU A 252 -4.05 -15.42 -12.36
N PRO A 253 -3.39 -16.59 -12.43
CA PRO A 253 -3.19 -17.29 -13.70
C PRO A 253 -4.52 -17.66 -14.38
N HIS A 254 -5.52 -18.05 -13.59
CA HIS A 254 -6.84 -18.41 -14.10
C HIS A 254 -7.57 -17.20 -14.68
N VAL A 255 -7.58 -16.09 -13.93
CA VAL A 255 -8.19 -14.83 -14.36
C VAL A 255 -7.46 -14.26 -15.57
N ARG A 256 -6.13 -14.35 -15.62
CA ARG A 256 -5.31 -13.90 -16.76
C ARG A 256 -5.69 -14.62 -18.05
N HIS A 257 -5.74 -15.94 -18.03
CA HIS A 257 -6.13 -16.72 -19.21
C HIS A 257 -7.57 -16.43 -19.65
N ALA A 258 -8.49 -16.28 -18.70
CA ALA A 258 -9.87 -15.96 -19.02
C ALA A 258 -10.00 -14.56 -19.64
N PHE A 259 -9.22 -13.59 -19.15
CA PHE A 259 -9.12 -12.24 -19.69
C PHE A 259 -8.55 -12.23 -21.12
N GLU A 260 -7.42 -12.88 -21.37
CA GLU A 260 -6.78 -12.98 -22.69
C GLU A 260 -7.73 -13.59 -23.73
N ASN A 261 -8.43 -14.67 -23.36
CA ASN A 261 -9.40 -15.31 -24.24
C ASN A 261 -10.55 -14.36 -24.61
N SER A 262 -11.07 -13.60 -23.63
CA SER A 262 -12.16 -12.64 -23.90
C SER A 262 -11.74 -11.50 -24.82
N SER A 263 -10.51 -11.00 -24.68
CA SER A 263 -9.98 -9.93 -25.54
C SER A 263 -9.82 -10.40 -26.99
N SER A 264 -9.34 -11.63 -27.20
CA SER A 264 -9.16 -12.20 -28.54
C SER A 264 -10.47 -12.36 -29.33
N VAL A 265 -11.58 -12.69 -28.64
CA VAL A 265 -12.89 -12.84 -29.27
C VAL A 265 -13.40 -11.48 -29.78
N VAL A 266 -13.29 -10.43 -28.96
CA VAL A 266 -13.71 -9.07 -29.33
C VAL A 266 -12.91 -8.55 -30.54
N GLU A 267 -11.61 -8.78 -30.57
CA GLU A 267 -10.77 -8.42 -31.72
C GLU A 267 -11.21 -9.17 -33.00
N SER A 268 -11.51 -10.47 -32.89
CA SER A 268 -11.95 -11.27 -34.04
C SER A 268 -13.30 -10.79 -34.61
N GLU A 269 -14.27 -10.46 -33.75
CA GLU A 269 -15.59 -9.96 -34.16
C GLU A 269 -15.47 -8.60 -34.87
N SER A 270 -14.67 -7.69 -34.31
CA SER A 270 -14.43 -6.36 -34.90
C SER A 270 -13.80 -6.45 -36.30
N SER A 271 -12.90 -7.41 -36.52
CA SER A 271 -12.26 -7.64 -37.82
C SER A 271 -13.20 -8.27 -38.86
N SER A 272 -14.19 -9.06 -38.42
CA SER A 272 -15.16 -9.71 -39.31
C SER A 272 -16.20 -8.72 -39.84
N SER A 273 -16.66 -7.79 -39.00
CA SER A 273 -17.64 -6.77 -39.38
C SER A 273 -17.10 -5.83 -40.46
N ALA A 274 -15.80 -5.51 -40.41
CA ALA A 274 -15.17 -4.59 -41.36
C ALA A 274 -15.05 -5.13 -42.80
N LYS A 275 -15.20 -6.45 -43.03
CA LYS A 275 -15.04 -7.05 -44.37
C LYS A 275 -16.34 -7.19 -45.18
N THR A 276 -17.50 -6.89 -44.59
CA THR A 276 -18.79 -7.18 -45.24
C THR A 276 -19.37 -5.99 -46.01
N ASP A 277 -18.87 -4.77 -45.79
CA ASP A 277 -19.42 -3.55 -46.41
C ASP A 277 -18.82 -3.18 -47.78
N ASP A 278 -17.77 -3.86 -48.27
CA ASP A 278 -17.13 -3.50 -49.55
C ASP A 278 -17.76 -4.17 -50.81
N LYS A 279 -18.98 -4.74 -50.70
CA LYS A 279 -19.59 -5.48 -51.83
C LYS A 279 -20.98 -5.05 -52.30
N GLU A 280 -21.62 -4.03 -51.71
CA GLU A 280 -22.83 -3.46 -52.30
C GLU A 280 -22.53 -2.22 -53.14
N GLY A 281 -22.58 -2.44 -54.46
CA GLY A 281 -23.25 -1.53 -55.40
C GLY A 281 -22.66 -0.13 -55.56
N GLY A 282 -21.95 0.07 -56.67
CA GLY A 282 -21.79 1.40 -57.23
C GLY A 282 -23.14 1.98 -57.64
N GLU A 283 -23.79 2.72 -56.75
CA GLU A 283 -24.71 3.79 -57.12
C GLU A 283 -23.98 5.12 -57.02
N GLN A 284 -23.88 5.80 -58.17
CA GLN A 284 -23.35 7.15 -58.27
C GLN A 284 -24.11 8.08 -57.32
N PRO A 285 -23.42 8.92 -56.52
CA PRO A 285 -24.09 9.92 -55.72
C PRO A 285 -24.77 10.97 -56.63
N PRO A 286 -26.04 11.34 -56.39
CA PRO A 286 -26.66 12.45 -57.08
C PRO A 286 -25.92 13.74 -56.71
N SER A 287 -25.45 14.43 -57.74
CA SER A 287 -24.87 15.76 -57.67
C SER A 287 -25.88 16.75 -57.10
N GLY A 288 -25.72 17.11 -55.83
CA GLY A 288 -26.31 18.33 -55.27
C GLY A 288 -26.95 18.15 -53.91
N ALA A 289 -26.22 18.49 -52.85
CA ALA A 289 -26.73 19.24 -51.69
C ALA A 289 -25.59 19.40 -50.68
N PHE A 290 -24.73 20.39 -50.94
CA PHE A 290 -23.84 20.93 -49.93
C PHE A 290 -24.68 21.92 -49.09
N GLN A 291 -25.09 21.53 -47.90
CA GLN A 291 -25.52 22.46 -46.86
C GLN A 291 -24.77 22.13 -45.57
N SER A 292 -23.73 22.91 -45.32
CA SER A 292 -23.02 22.95 -44.04
C SER A 292 -23.97 23.46 -42.94
N PRO A 293 -24.15 22.73 -41.84
CA PRO A 293 -24.75 23.31 -40.64
C PRO A 293 -23.67 24.10 -39.90
N GLU A 294 -23.78 25.43 -39.91
CA GLU A 294 -23.14 26.28 -38.92
C GLU A 294 -23.65 25.85 -37.53
N THR A 295 -22.80 25.20 -36.75
CA THR A 295 -23.07 24.97 -35.33
C THR A 295 -22.26 26.00 -34.54
N ASN A 296 -22.95 27.05 -34.11
CA ASN A 296 -22.48 28.03 -33.14
C ASN A 296 -22.09 27.32 -31.84
N PHE A 297 -20.78 27.20 -31.59
CA PHE A 297 -20.24 26.74 -30.32
C PHE A 297 -20.23 27.94 -29.36
N GLN A 298 -21.32 28.08 -28.60
CA GLN A 298 -21.47 29.12 -27.59
C GLN A 298 -20.73 28.67 -26.32
N THR A 299 -19.48 29.12 -26.18
CA THR A 299 -18.71 29.00 -24.92
C THR A 299 -19.24 29.99 -23.90
N ASP A 300 -20.18 29.56 -23.06
CA ASP A 300 -20.52 30.26 -21.84
C ASP A 300 -19.44 29.99 -20.79
N ALA A 301 -18.48 30.92 -20.71
CA ALA A 301 -17.50 30.99 -19.65
C ALA A 301 -18.18 31.46 -18.35
N ALA A 302 -18.48 30.51 -17.45
CA ALA A 302 -18.88 30.81 -16.09
C ALA A 302 -17.65 31.25 -15.27
N VAL A 303 -17.35 32.56 -15.33
CA VAL A 303 -16.50 33.26 -14.37
C VAL A 303 -17.25 33.30 -13.05
N THR A 304 -16.85 32.46 -12.08
CA THR A 304 -17.34 32.56 -10.70
C THR A 304 -16.25 33.22 -9.85
N ALA A 305 -16.69 34.28 -9.17
CA ALA A 305 -15.93 35.27 -8.45
C ALA A 305 -15.00 34.69 -7.35
N VAL A 306 -13.78 35.22 -7.33
CA VAL A 306 -12.92 35.24 -6.14
C VAL A 306 -13.44 36.37 -5.25
N GLY A 307 -14.09 35.99 -4.15
CA GLY A 307 -14.40 36.90 -3.06
C GLY A 307 -13.18 37.07 -2.17
N GLU A 308 -12.66 38.29 -2.11
CA GLU A 308 -11.74 38.76 -1.07
C GLU A 308 -12.42 38.65 0.29
N LEU A 309 -11.76 37.97 1.24
CA LEU A 309 -12.01 38.17 2.66
C LEU A 309 -10.69 38.51 3.34
N SER A 310 -10.75 39.66 3.98
CA SER A 310 -9.85 40.30 4.95
C SER A 310 -9.17 39.35 5.93
#